data_AF-A0A158RPP5-F1
#
_entry.id   AF-A0A158RPP5-F1
#
_cell.length_a   1.000
_cell.length_b   1.000
_cell.length_c   1.000
_cell.angle_alpha   90.00
_cell.angle_beta   90.00
_cell.angle_gamma   90.00
#
_symmetry.space_group_name_H-M   'P 1'
#
loop_
_entity.id
_entity.type
_entity.pdbx_description
1 polymer ?
#
loop_
_entity_poly.entity_id
_entity_poly.type
_entity_poly.pdbx_seq_one_letter_code
_entity_poly.pdbx_strand_id
1 'polypeptide(L)'
;MDKLIKEITNSLDNKNYLSALALTLTLPDICGKIAYPEIKGRGAVRKRYAQWYNEYIHKFENPDGMEDVDRFDGDAVYKLRCNFLHDGSSDIREYMRGKYNQTESKDFVFELTDTITSYSKDWENNEYDCNIRIQIGVIDFCRKMCLVAGNFYNKNSEQDIFNNIIISDDLYKVLRFNDPS
;
A
#
# COMPACT_ATOMS: atom_id res chain seq x y z
N MET A 1 -15.25 -6.73 -3.56
CA MET A 1 -13.93 -6.18 -3.94
C MET A 1 -14.07 -5.13 -5.04
N ASP A 2 -14.83 -5.44 -6.10
CA ASP A 2 -15.03 -4.55 -7.25
C ASP A 2 -15.49 -3.14 -6.88
N LYS A 3 -16.39 -2.99 -5.91
CA LYS A 3 -16.83 -1.67 -5.41
C LYS A 3 -15.66 -0.84 -4.87
N LEU A 4 -14.81 -1.44 -4.03
CA LEU A 4 -13.64 -0.77 -3.45
C LEU A 4 -12.62 -0.39 -4.53
N ILE A 5 -12.33 -1.30 -5.47
CA ILE A 5 -11.46 -1.02 -6.61
C ILE A 5 -12.03 0.12 -7.46
N LYS A 6 -13.35 0.14 -7.70
CA LYS A 6 -14.01 1.23 -8.42
C LYS A 6 -13.88 2.57 -7.69
N GLU A 7 -14.05 2.59 -6.37
CA GLU A 7 -13.85 3.80 -5.57
C GLU A 7 -12.41 4.30 -5.59
N ILE A 8 -11.42 3.39 -5.56
CA ILE A 8 -10.00 3.74 -5.73
C ILE A 8 -9.77 4.34 -7.12
N THR A 9 -10.24 3.69 -8.19
CA THR A 9 -10.08 4.19 -9.57
C THR A 9 -10.74 5.55 -9.75
N ASN A 10 -11.98 5.72 -9.29
CA ASN A 10 -12.66 7.02 -9.34
C ASN A 10 -11.90 8.10 -8.57
N SER A 11 -11.29 7.75 -7.43
CA SER A 11 -10.48 8.68 -6.65
C SER A 11 -9.22 9.10 -7.43
N LEU A 12 -8.56 8.17 -8.12
CA LEU A 12 -7.43 8.48 -8.99
C LEU A 12 -7.83 9.38 -10.15
N ASP A 13 -8.93 9.08 -10.84
CA ASP A 13 -9.43 9.85 -11.99
C ASP A 13 -9.79 11.29 -11.60
N ASN A 14 -10.27 11.49 -10.37
CA ASN A 14 -10.59 12.80 -9.80
C ASN A 14 -9.41 13.44 -9.06
N LYS A 15 -8.20 12.89 -9.16
CA LYS A 15 -6.97 13.40 -8.48
C LYS A 15 -7.05 13.44 -6.95
N ASN A 16 -7.95 12.65 -6.35
CA ASN A 16 -8.07 12.45 -4.91
C ASN A 16 -7.04 11.43 -4.43
N TYR A 17 -5.74 11.73 -4.62
CA TYR A 17 -4.65 10.77 -4.44
C TYR A 17 -4.52 10.23 -3.02
N LEU A 18 -4.73 11.07 -1.99
CA LEU A 18 -4.67 10.63 -0.60
C LEU A 18 -5.83 9.67 -0.27
N SER A 19 -7.02 9.92 -0.79
CA SER A 19 -8.18 9.02 -0.64
C SER A 19 -7.95 7.70 -1.38
N ALA A 20 -7.45 7.75 -2.61
CA ALA A 20 -7.09 6.56 -3.38
C ALA A 20 -6.04 5.72 -2.64
N LEU A 21 -5.00 6.35 -2.12
CA LEU A 21 -3.93 5.68 -1.37
C LEU A 21 -4.45 5.09 -0.06
N ALA A 22 -5.26 5.83 0.71
CA ALA A 22 -5.87 5.35 1.94
C ALA A 22 -6.64 4.05 1.73
N LEU A 23 -7.53 4.03 0.72
CA LEU A 23 -8.33 2.84 0.38
C LEU A 23 -7.45 1.71 -0.14
N THR A 24 -6.47 2.02 -0.99
CA THR A 24 -5.50 1.05 -1.52
C THR A 24 -4.74 0.33 -0.42
N LEU A 25 -4.28 1.06 0.61
CA LEU A 25 -3.52 0.51 1.75
C LEU A 25 -4.36 -0.42 2.63
N THR A 26 -5.68 -0.51 2.42
CA THR A 26 -6.54 -1.51 3.07
C THR A 26 -6.61 -2.84 2.31
N LEU A 27 -6.25 -2.87 1.02
CA LEU A 27 -6.39 -4.06 0.18
C LEU A 27 -5.58 -5.26 0.73
N PRO A 28 -4.31 -5.10 1.17
CA PRO A 28 -3.57 -6.23 1.73
C PRO A 28 -4.13 -6.73 3.08
N ASP A 29 -4.83 -5.90 3.88
CA ASP A 29 -5.53 -6.38 5.09
C ASP A 29 -6.65 -7.35 4.70
N ILE A 30 -7.46 -6.95 3.72
CA ILE A 30 -8.61 -7.71 3.23
C ILE A 30 -8.13 -9.02 2.61
N CYS A 31 -7.19 -8.92 1.66
CA CYS A 31 -6.69 -10.09 0.95
C CYS A 31 -5.88 -11.01 1.87
N GLY A 32 -5.05 -10.47 2.76
CA GLY A 32 -4.32 -11.26 3.75
C GLY A 32 -5.23 -12.00 4.74
N LYS A 33 -6.35 -11.40 5.15
CA LYS A 33 -7.35 -12.08 5.99
C LYS A 33 -8.00 -13.28 5.28
N ILE A 34 -8.20 -13.18 3.97
CA ILE A 34 -8.76 -14.26 3.14
C ILE A 34 -7.71 -15.34 2.87
N ALA A 35 -6.48 -14.93 2.55
CA ALA A 35 -5.38 -15.83 2.21
C ALA A 35 -4.92 -16.68 3.39
N TYR A 36 -4.89 -16.10 4.59
CA TYR A 36 -4.26 -16.73 5.76
C TYR A 36 -5.16 -16.70 7.01
N PRO A 37 -6.38 -17.29 6.95
CA PRO A 37 -7.33 -17.28 8.07
C PRO A 37 -6.81 -17.99 9.33
N GLU A 38 -5.83 -18.87 9.19
CA GLU A 38 -5.15 -19.61 10.26
C GLU A 38 -4.21 -18.75 11.10
N ILE A 39 -3.64 -17.67 10.53
CA ILE A 39 -2.77 -16.76 11.27
C ILE A 39 -3.65 -15.94 12.23
N LYS A 40 -3.58 -16.23 13.53
CA LYS A 40 -4.40 -15.61 14.59
C LYS A 40 -3.54 -15.12 15.76
N GLY A 41 -4.16 -14.37 16.67
CA GLY A 41 -3.50 -13.85 17.88
C GLY A 41 -2.84 -12.48 17.70
N ARG A 42 -2.02 -12.09 18.67
CA ARG A 42 -1.35 -10.78 18.71
C ARG A 42 -0.45 -10.63 17.48
N GLY A 43 -0.62 -9.51 16.76
CA GLY A 43 0.16 -9.21 15.55
C GLY A 43 -0.29 -9.94 14.29
N ALA A 44 -1.39 -10.70 14.33
CA ALA A 44 -1.86 -11.45 13.16
C ALA A 44 -2.22 -10.54 11.96
N VAL A 45 -2.76 -9.34 12.21
CA VAL A 45 -3.08 -8.37 11.14
C VAL A 45 -1.82 -8.01 10.35
N ARG A 46 -0.77 -7.56 11.05
CA ARG A 46 0.54 -7.25 10.44
C ARG A 46 1.11 -8.45 9.68
N LYS A 47 1.10 -9.65 10.29
CA LYS A 47 1.66 -10.86 9.67
C LYS A 47 0.95 -11.20 8.35
N ARG A 48 -0.38 -11.25 8.36
CA ARG A 48 -1.17 -11.53 7.16
C ARG A 48 -0.99 -10.47 6.08
N TYR A 49 -0.96 -9.20 6.48
CA TYR A 49 -0.73 -8.08 5.57
C TYR A 49 0.63 -8.19 4.88
N ALA A 50 1.70 -8.29 5.67
CA ALA A 50 3.07 -8.31 5.16
C ALA A 50 3.30 -9.55 4.29
N GLN A 51 2.80 -10.71 4.73
CA GLN A 51 2.90 -11.95 3.97
C GLN A 51 2.17 -11.86 2.62
N TRP A 52 0.95 -11.32 2.59
CA TRP A 52 0.21 -11.16 1.33
C TRP A 52 0.92 -10.19 0.38
N TYR A 53 1.36 -9.03 0.88
CA TYR A 53 2.10 -8.07 0.05
C TYR A 53 3.38 -8.70 -0.51
N ASN A 54 4.13 -9.42 0.33
CA ASN A 54 5.38 -10.05 -0.08
C ASN A 54 5.15 -11.11 -1.16
N GLU A 55 4.13 -11.94 -0.99
CA GLU A 55 3.81 -13.03 -1.90
C GLU A 55 3.22 -12.54 -3.23
N TYR A 56 2.43 -11.48 -3.25
CA TYR A 56 1.68 -11.09 -4.45
C TYR A 56 2.28 -9.89 -5.19
N ILE A 57 3.17 -9.12 -4.54
CA ILE A 57 3.68 -7.85 -5.08
C ILE A 57 5.20 -7.81 -4.98
N HIS A 58 5.74 -7.83 -3.76
CA HIS A 58 7.17 -7.61 -3.53
C HIS A 58 8.06 -8.55 -4.34
N LYS A 59 7.74 -9.85 -4.37
CA LYS A 59 8.54 -10.85 -5.09
C LYS A 59 8.66 -10.60 -6.60
N PHE A 60 7.73 -9.85 -7.20
CA PHE A 60 7.74 -9.52 -8.63
C PHE A 60 8.40 -8.17 -8.91
N GLU A 61 8.51 -7.31 -7.89
CA GLU A 61 9.26 -6.05 -7.97
C GLU A 61 10.76 -6.27 -7.67
N ASN A 62 11.11 -7.43 -7.11
CA ASN A 62 12.47 -7.84 -6.78
C ASN A 62 12.80 -9.24 -7.32
N PRO A 63 12.99 -9.41 -8.64
CA PRO A 63 13.54 -10.65 -9.16
C PRO A 63 14.96 -10.86 -8.62
N ASP A 64 15.27 -12.10 -8.23
CA ASP A 64 16.54 -12.52 -7.63
C ASP A 64 17.75 -11.83 -8.29
N GLY A 65 18.50 -11.03 -7.51
CA GLY A 65 19.76 -10.40 -7.98
C GLY A 65 19.97 -8.91 -7.69
N MET A 66 19.04 -8.22 -7.04
CA MET A 66 19.27 -6.86 -6.52
C MET A 66 19.14 -6.83 -4.99
N GLU A 67 20.10 -7.49 -4.33
CA GLU A 67 20.21 -7.56 -2.86
C GLU A 67 20.51 -6.19 -2.22
N ASP A 68 21.06 -5.23 -2.97
CA ASP A 68 21.59 -3.96 -2.43
C ASP A 68 20.57 -2.83 -2.27
N VAL A 69 19.30 -3.05 -2.64
CA VAL A 69 18.24 -2.05 -2.41
C VAL A 69 17.43 -2.53 -1.21
N ASP A 70 17.57 -1.81 -0.11
CA ASP A 70 16.82 -1.99 1.14
C ASP A 70 15.33 -1.67 0.90
N ARG A 71 14.64 -2.66 0.34
CA ARG A 71 13.37 -2.45 -0.34
C ARG A 71 12.18 -2.33 0.60
N PHE A 72 11.21 -1.59 0.10
CA PHE A 72 9.88 -1.35 0.63
C PHE A 72 9.04 -2.64 0.59
N ASP A 73 9.29 -3.53 1.55
CA ASP A 73 8.59 -4.82 1.70
C ASP A 73 7.24 -4.68 2.41
N GLY A 74 6.55 -5.80 2.58
CA GLY A 74 5.22 -5.85 3.18
C GLY A 74 5.15 -5.27 4.59
N ASP A 75 6.22 -5.34 5.37
CA ASP A 75 6.26 -4.71 6.68
C ASP A 75 6.45 -3.18 6.59
N ALA A 76 7.29 -2.71 5.68
CA ALA A 76 7.41 -1.27 5.41
C ALA A 76 6.08 -0.68 4.91
N VAL A 77 5.37 -1.39 4.03
CA VAL A 77 4.05 -0.97 3.53
C VAL A 77 3.01 -1.02 4.65
N TYR A 78 3.05 -2.03 5.53
CA TYR A 78 2.18 -2.08 6.70
C TYR A 78 2.42 -0.89 7.64
N LYS A 79 3.68 -0.50 7.83
CA LYS A 79 4.03 0.68 8.63
C LYS A 79 3.56 1.96 7.97
N LEU A 80 3.71 2.09 6.65
CA LEU A 80 3.15 3.21 5.88
C LEU A 80 1.64 3.30 6.10
N ARG A 81 0.92 2.19 5.95
CA ARG A 81 -0.52 2.11 6.22
C ARG A 81 -0.86 2.64 7.61
N CYS A 82 -0.19 2.14 8.66
CA CYS A 82 -0.47 2.58 10.03
C CYS A 82 -0.26 4.09 10.19
N ASN A 83 0.90 4.60 9.77
CA ASN A 83 1.22 6.01 9.92
C ASN A 83 0.28 6.89 9.08
N PHE A 84 -0.04 6.46 7.87
CA PHE A 84 -0.87 7.24 6.95
C PHE A 84 -2.32 7.34 7.43
N LEU A 85 -2.89 6.22 7.92
CA LEU A 85 -4.29 6.15 8.32
C LEU A 85 -4.55 6.61 9.76
N HIS A 86 -3.56 6.51 10.66
CA HIS A 86 -3.75 6.82 12.08
C HIS A 86 -3.02 8.08 12.53
N ASP A 87 -1.86 8.38 11.95
CA ASP A 87 -1.02 9.51 12.35
C ASP A 87 -1.03 10.64 11.30
N GLY A 88 -1.67 10.44 10.15
CA GLY A 88 -1.68 11.40 9.04
C GLY A 88 -0.29 11.64 8.43
N SER A 89 0.62 10.67 8.56
CA SER A 89 2.01 10.78 8.14
C SER A 89 2.41 9.64 7.20
N SER A 90 3.18 9.95 6.17
CA SER A 90 3.80 8.92 5.31
C SER A 90 5.23 8.56 5.76
N ASP A 91 5.71 9.17 6.84
CA ASP A 91 7.09 9.01 7.28
C ASP A 91 7.29 7.65 7.96
N ILE A 92 8.06 6.77 7.33
CA ILE A 92 8.44 5.47 7.89
C ILE A 92 9.95 5.37 8.18
N ARG A 93 10.68 6.49 8.18
CA ARG A 93 12.14 6.52 8.25
C ARG A 93 12.68 5.87 9.52
N GLU A 94 12.03 6.13 10.67
CA GLU A 94 12.41 5.54 11.96
C GLU A 94 12.28 4.00 11.94
N TYR A 95 11.21 3.49 11.34
CA TYR A 95 11.01 2.06 11.18
C TYR A 95 12.10 1.43 10.31
N MET A 96 12.43 2.06 9.18
CA MET A 96 13.48 1.58 8.29
C MET A 96 14.84 1.59 9.01
N ARG A 97 15.20 2.67 9.71
CA ARG A 97 16.44 2.73 10.52
C ARG A 97 16.52 1.61 11.55
N GLY A 98 15.42 1.31 12.24
CA GLY A 98 15.36 0.22 13.22
C GLY A 98 15.49 -1.17 12.59
N LYS A 99 14.98 -1.36 11.36
CA LYS A 99 15.01 -2.64 10.66
C LYS A 99 16.41 -3.06 10.20
N TYR A 100 17.24 -2.11 9.81
CA TYR A 100 18.53 -2.39 9.17
C TYR A 100 19.75 -2.42 10.10
N ASN A 101 19.55 -2.25 11.41
CA ASN A 101 20.61 -2.03 12.40
C ASN A 101 21.49 -0.81 12.04
N GLN A 102 21.66 0.13 12.97
CA GLN A 102 22.36 1.41 12.74
C GLN A 102 23.88 1.28 12.45
N THR A 103 24.38 0.10 12.09
CA THR A 103 25.79 -0.08 11.69
C THR A 103 26.13 0.68 10.40
N GLU A 104 25.14 1.03 9.58
CA GLU A 104 25.29 1.87 8.39
C GLU A 104 24.46 3.15 8.57
N SER A 105 25.06 4.33 8.31
CA SER A 105 24.35 5.60 8.33
C SER A 105 23.48 5.71 7.07
N LYS A 106 22.28 5.14 7.15
CA LYS A 106 21.28 5.18 6.08
C LYS A 106 20.24 6.22 6.39
N ASP A 107 20.19 7.25 5.55
CA ASP A 107 19.14 8.25 5.59
C ASP A 107 18.06 7.94 4.58
N PHE A 108 16.86 7.67 5.08
CA PHE A 108 15.72 7.32 4.24
C PHE A 108 14.95 8.59 3.84
N VAL A 109 14.60 8.71 2.57
CA VAL A 109 13.66 9.72 2.08
C VAL A 109 12.46 8.99 1.48
N PHE A 110 11.28 9.21 2.05
CA PHE A 110 10.04 8.64 1.56
C PHE A 110 9.17 9.74 0.94
N GLU A 111 8.77 9.54 -0.31
CA GLU A 111 8.02 10.53 -1.07
C GLU A 111 6.85 9.90 -1.83
N LEU A 112 5.67 10.51 -1.73
CA LEU A 112 4.52 10.19 -2.56
C LEU A 112 4.55 11.12 -3.78
N THR A 113 4.64 10.53 -4.97
CA THR A 113 4.81 11.27 -6.24
C THR A 113 3.74 10.88 -7.26
N ASP A 114 3.52 11.73 -8.27
CA ASP A 114 2.73 11.41 -9.45
C ASP A 114 3.56 10.70 -10.55
N THR A 115 4.88 10.61 -10.37
CA THR A 115 5.80 9.88 -11.25
C THR A 115 5.80 8.37 -10.97
N ILE A 116 6.55 7.61 -11.77
CA ILE A 116 6.73 6.16 -11.56
C ILE A 116 7.43 5.89 -10.23
N THR A 117 7.04 4.81 -9.54
CA THR A 117 7.74 4.32 -8.34
C THR A 117 9.21 4.05 -8.65
N SER A 118 10.10 4.65 -7.86
CA SER A 118 11.55 4.55 -8.03
C SER A 118 12.22 4.27 -6.69
N TYR A 119 13.34 3.56 -6.77
CA TYR A 119 14.22 3.28 -5.65
C TYR A 119 15.62 3.71 -6.05
N SER A 120 16.23 4.58 -5.26
CA SER A 120 17.56 5.12 -5.55
C SER A 120 18.41 5.16 -4.28
N LYS A 121 19.71 4.98 -4.47
CA LYS A 121 20.72 5.04 -3.43
C LYS A 121 21.79 6.02 -3.88
N ASP A 122 21.92 7.11 -3.14
CA ASP A 122 22.92 8.14 -3.38
C ASP A 122 23.97 8.05 -2.27
N TRP A 123 25.25 8.06 -2.62
CA TRP A 123 26.33 8.04 -1.63
C TRP A 123 26.68 9.48 -1.26
N GLU A 124 26.74 9.77 0.04
CA GLU A 124 27.39 11.00 0.51
C GLU A 124 28.91 10.81 0.49
N ASN A 125 29.68 11.85 0.80
CA ASN A 125 31.15 11.97 0.61
C ASN A 125 32.04 10.82 1.18
N ASN A 126 31.48 9.77 1.77
CA ASN A 126 32.14 8.57 2.25
C ASN A 126 31.35 7.32 1.82
N GLU A 127 32.02 6.26 1.35
CA GLU A 127 31.39 5.03 0.78
C GLU A 127 30.51 4.24 1.78
N TYR A 128 30.43 4.68 3.03
CA TYR A 128 29.66 4.05 4.10
C TYR A 128 28.38 4.83 4.48
N ASP A 129 28.23 6.07 4.00
CA ASP A 129 27.08 6.92 4.26
C ASP A 129 26.25 7.06 2.97
N CYS A 130 24.98 6.67 3.02
CA CYS A 130 24.11 6.74 1.85
C CYS A 130 22.70 7.22 2.17
N ASN A 131 22.15 7.99 1.24
CA ASN A 131 20.76 8.37 1.18
C ASN A 131 19.99 7.34 0.37
N ILE A 132 19.01 6.70 0.98
CA ILE A 132 18.08 5.78 0.33
C ILE A 132 16.77 6.54 0.09
N ARG A 133 16.49 6.84 -1.18
CA ARG A 133 15.24 7.49 -1.57
C ARG A 133 14.28 6.46 -2.14
N ILE A 134 13.11 6.38 -1.50
CA ILE A 134 11.97 5.56 -1.87
C ILE A 134 10.87 6.52 -2.33
N GLN A 135 10.64 6.57 -3.65
CA GLN A 135 9.53 7.34 -4.21
C GLN A 135 8.44 6.37 -4.64
N ILE A 136 7.23 6.56 -4.11
CA ILE A 136 6.07 5.77 -4.49
C ILE A 136 5.20 6.60 -5.43
N GLY A 137 5.14 6.17 -6.68
CA GLY A 137 4.18 6.66 -7.64
C GLY A 137 2.78 6.28 -7.21
N VAL A 138 2.00 7.22 -6.69
CA VAL A 138 0.70 6.92 -6.08
C VAL A 138 -0.23 6.25 -7.08
N ILE A 139 -0.25 6.74 -8.33
CA ILE A 139 -1.10 6.22 -9.39
C ILE A 139 -0.72 4.77 -9.72
N ASP A 140 0.56 4.50 -9.95
CA ASP A 140 1.05 3.17 -10.32
C ASP A 140 0.90 2.18 -9.18
N PHE A 141 1.21 2.61 -7.95
CA PHE A 141 1.02 1.80 -6.75
C PHE A 141 -0.45 1.40 -6.56
N CYS A 142 -1.37 2.36 -6.64
CA CYS A 142 -2.80 2.09 -6.49
C CYS A 142 -3.33 1.17 -7.60
N ARG A 143 -2.98 1.42 -8.86
CA ARG A 143 -3.40 0.58 -10.00
C ARG A 143 -2.88 -0.84 -9.88
N LYS A 144 -1.59 -1.01 -9.53
CA LYS A 144 -0.97 -2.31 -9.32
C LYS A 144 -1.65 -3.08 -8.20
N MET A 145 -1.84 -2.44 -7.05
CA MET A 145 -2.51 -3.04 -5.90
C MET A 145 -3.94 -3.48 -6.25
N CYS A 146 -4.71 -2.63 -6.95
CA CYS A 146 -6.07 -2.95 -7.39
C CYS A 146 -6.08 -4.16 -8.33
N LEU A 147 -5.19 -4.20 -9.31
CA LEU A 147 -5.10 -5.33 -10.25
C LEU A 147 -4.80 -6.64 -9.52
N VAL A 148 -3.77 -6.64 -8.67
CA VAL A 148 -3.33 -7.82 -7.94
C VAL A 148 -4.39 -8.28 -6.93
N ALA A 149 -4.96 -7.36 -6.15
CA ALA A 149 -6.01 -7.65 -5.18
C ALA A 149 -7.29 -8.14 -5.85
N GLY A 150 -7.71 -7.53 -6.96
CA GLY A 150 -8.88 -7.96 -7.73
C GLY A 150 -8.70 -9.38 -8.28
N ASN A 151 -7.55 -9.66 -8.89
CA ASN A 151 -7.23 -11.00 -9.40
C ASN A 151 -7.18 -12.06 -8.29
N PHE A 152 -6.59 -11.71 -7.15
CA PHE A 152 -6.58 -12.60 -5.98
C PHE A 152 -8.00 -12.85 -5.49
N TYR A 153 -8.80 -11.80 -5.31
CA TYR A 153 -10.13 -11.90 -4.74
C TYR A 153 -11.06 -12.76 -5.60
N ASN A 154 -11.08 -12.52 -6.91
CA ASN A 154 -11.93 -13.24 -7.85
C ASN A 154 -11.65 -14.75 -7.90
N LYS A 155 -10.43 -15.17 -7.50
CA LYS A 155 -10.04 -16.59 -7.45
C LYS A 155 -10.32 -17.24 -6.09
N ASN A 156 -10.43 -16.46 -5.02
CA ASN A 156 -10.37 -16.97 -3.65
C ASN A 156 -11.58 -16.57 -2.78
N SER A 157 -12.56 -15.84 -3.33
CA SER A 157 -13.76 -15.43 -2.60
C SER A 157 -14.99 -15.43 -3.49
N GLU A 158 -16.09 -16.00 -2.99
CA GLU A 158 -17.39 -16.05 -3.68
C GLU A 158 -18.37 -14.98 -3.17
N GLN A 159 -18.03 -14.24 -2.12
CA GLN A 159 -18.89 -13.23 -1.50
C GLN A 159 -18.31 -11.83 -1.72
N ASP A 160 -19.10 -10.75 -1.69
CA ASP A 160 -18.56 -9.39 -1.71
C ASP A 160 -18.08 -8.99 -0.30
N ILE A 161 -16.95 -8.29 -0.20
CA ILE A 161 -16.37 -7.79 1.05
C ILE A 161 -17.33 -6.89 1.83
N PHE A 162 -18.27 -6.27 1.13
CA PHE A 162 -19.26 -5.34 1.68
C PHE A 162 -20.67 -5.92 1.75
N ASN A 163 -20.83 -7.24 1.63
CA ASN A 163 -22.16 -7.88 1.74
C ASN A 163 -22.91 -7.57 3.05
N ASN A 164 -22.19 -7.16 4.09
CA ASN A 164 -22.75 -6.82 5.40
C ASN A 164 -22.78 -5.31 5.70
N ILE A 165 -22.44 -4.46 4.72
CA ILE A 165 -22.57 -3.00 4.88
C ILE A 165 -23.91 -2.56 4.26
N ILE A 166 -24.77 -1.97 5.08
CA ILE A 166 -26.03 -1.36 4.63
C ILE A 166 -25.73 0.08 4.23
N ILE A 167 -25.85 0.38 2.94
CA ILE A 167 -25.78 1.75 2.41
C ILE A 167 -27.22 2.20 2.19
N SER A 168 -27.64 3.27 2.87
CA SER A 168 -29.00 3.82 2.70
C SER A 168 -29.16 4.44 1.30
N ASP A 169 -30.30 4.19 0.66
CA ASP A 169 -30.65 4.69 -0.68
C ASP A 169 -30.60 6.22 -0.81
N ASP A 170 -30.76 6.95 0.30
CA ASP A 170 -30.73 8.41 0.30
C ASP A 170 -29.33 8.97 -0.04
N LEU A 171 -28.26 8.21 0.17
CA LEU A 171 -26.90 8.58 -0.25
C LEU A 171 -26.76 8.64 -1.79
N TYR A 172 -27.50 7.82 -2.52
CA TYR A 172 -27.48 7.84 -4.00
C TYR A 172 -28.38 8.92 -4.60
N LYS A 173 -29.37 9.43 -3.86
CA LYS A 173 -30.24 10.53 -4.31
C LYS A 173 -29.53 11.89 -4.24
N VAL A 174 -28.70 12.12 -3.22
CA VAL A 174 -27.96 13.38 -3.05
C VAL A 174 -27.00 13.66 -4.22
N LEU A 175 -26.45 12.62 -4.85
CA LEU A 175 -25.53 12.77 -5.98
C LEU A 175 -26.20 13.20 -7.29
N ARG A 176 -27.53 13.08 -7.44
CA ARG A 176 -28.26 13.48 -8.67
C ARG A 176 -28.70 14.95 -8.70
N PHE A 177 -28.48 15.71 -7.63
CA PHE A 177 -28.88 17.13 -7.57
C PHE A 177 -27.79 18.11 -8.04
N ASN A 178 -26.64 17.62 -8.50
CA ASN A 178 -25.51 18.47 -8.90
C ASN A 178 -25.20 18.49 -10.40
N ASP A 179 -26.04 17.89 -11.27
CA ASP A 179 -25.94 18.11 -12.71
C ASP A 179 -26.75 19.36 -13.09
N PRO A 180 -26.12 20.47 -13.52
CA PRO A 180 -26.85 21.61 -14.04
C PRO A 180 -27.40 21.27 -15.43
N SER A 181 -28.71 21.46 -15.60
CA SER A 181 -29.42 21.53 -16.88
C SER A 181 -28.92 22.66 -17.78
#